data_AF-A0A1R1BUL9-F1
#
_entry.id   AF-A0A1R1BUL9-F1
#
_cell.length_a   1.000
_cell.length_b   1.000
_cell.length_c   1.000
_cell.angle_alpha   90.00
_cell.angle_beta   90.00
_cell.angle_gamma   90.00
#
_symmetry.space_group_name_H-M   'P 1'
#
loop_
_entity.id
_entity.type
_entity.pdbx_description
1 polymer ?
#
loop_
_entity_poly.entity_id
_entity_poly.type
_entity_poly.pdbx_seq_one_letter_code
_entity_poly.pdbx_strand_id
1 'polypeptide(L)' 'MSIYSGQGHSIEKGHGSKIIDEFITLSREIELPLSLYSETKQLVEYYQQFGFVNYGKQGVNKEFLMLRTPV' A
#
# COMPACT_ATOMS: atom_id res chain seq x y z
N MET A 1 -15.35 18.75 -12.35
CA MET A 1 -14.63 17.72 -13.14
C MET A 1 -13.16 17.92 -12.86
N SER A 2 -12.56 17.13 -11.98
CA SER A 2 -11.14 17.25 -11.62
C SER A 2 -10.45 15.94 -11.94
N ILE A 3 -9.51 16.05 -12.87
CA ILE A 3 -8.64 14.99 -13.38
C ILE A 3 -7.44 14.86 -12.44
N TYR A 4 -7.33 13.73 -11.75
CA TYR A 4 -6.05 13.25 -11.23
C TYR A 4 -5.84 11.84 -11.80
N SER A 5 -5.27 11.80 -13.01
CA SER A 5 -4.63 10.62 -13.57
C SER A 5 -3.21 10.53 -12.99
N GLY A 6 -3.09 10.00 -11.78
CA GLY A 6 -1.80 9.76 -11.13
C GLY A 6 -1.16 8.49 -11.65
N GLN A 7 -0.43 8.59 -12.77
CA GLN A 7 0.51 7.55 -13.16
C GLN A 7 1.61 7.46 -12.09
N GLY A 8 1.61 6.38 -11.30
CA GLY A 8 2.74 6.01 -10.44
C GLY A 8 3.93 5.54 -11.27
N HIS A 9 4.53 6.42 -12.06
CA HIS A 9 5.83 6.17 -12.69
C HIS A 9 6.92 6.60 -11.70
N SER A 10 7.31 5.71 -10.79
CA SER A 10 8.61 5.87 -10.12
C SER A 10 9.69 5.74 -11.20
N ILE A 11 10.38 6.85 -11.49
CA ILE A 11 11.38 6.98 -12.57
C ILE A 11 12.61 6.08 -12.31
N GLU A 12 12.78 5.57 -11.08
CA GLU A 12 13.89 4.69 -10.68
C GLU A 12 13.37 3.40 -10.01
N LYS A 13 13.74 2.24 -10.56
CA LYS A 13 13.40 0.93 -10.01
C LYS A 13 13.99 0.80 -8.59
N GLY A 14 13.16 0.42 -7.61
CA GLY A 14 13.59 0.10 -6.24
C GLY A 14 13.37 1.20 -5.20
N HIS A 15 12.94 2.40 -5.58
CA HIS A 15 12.59 3.45 -4.61
C HIS A 15 11.27 3.18 -3.88
N GLY A 16 10.29 2.60 -4.57
CA GLY A 16 9.00 2.27 -3.96
C GLY A 16 9.12 1.28 -2.79
N SER A 17 9.96 0.26 -2.91
CA SER A 17 10.18 -0.71 -1.82
C SER A 17 10.90 -0.07 -0.63
N LYS A 18 11.91 0.78 -0.86
CA LYS A 18 12.61 1.49 0.22
C LYS A 18 11.66 2.33 1.07
N ILE A 19 10.77 3.07 0.43
CA ILE A 19 9.78 3.89 1.13
C ILE A 19 8.87 2.99 1.99
N ILE A 20 8.37 1.89 1.45
CA ILE A 20 7.52 0.96 2.21
C ILE A 20 8.27 0.37 3.40
N ASP A 21 9.54 -0.01 3.23
CA ASP A 21 10.38 -0.55 4.30
C ASP A 21 10.58 0.47 5.44
N GLU A 22 10.78 1.75 5.11
CA GLU A 22 10.87 2.84 6.09
C GLU A 22 9.54 3.02 6.85
N PHE A 23 8.40 3.02 6.16
CA PHE A 23 7.08 3.09 6.81
C PHE A 23 6.80 1.89 7.71
N ILE A 24 7.22 0.69 7.30
CA ILE A 24 7.10 -0.53 8.11
C ILE A 24 7.96 -0.45 9.37
N THR A 25 9.18 0.08 9.23
CA THR A 25 10.08 0.29 10.37
C THR A 25 9.44 1.25 11.37
N LEU A 26 8.98 2.41 10.90
CA LEU A 26 8.27 3.38 11.73
C LEU A 26 7.04 2.76 12.40
N SER A 27 6.18 2.08 11.63
CA SER A 27 4.99 1.39 12.13
C SER A 27 5.28 0.45 13.30
N ARG A 28 6.40 -0.28 13.24
CA ARG A 28 6.84 -1.16 14.33
C ARG A 28 7.30 -0.37 15.56
N GLU A 29 8.07 0.70 15.36
CA GLU A 29 8.58 1.54 16.44
C GLU A 29 7.48 2.26 17.23
N ILE A 30 6.42 2.71 16.54
CA ILE A 30 5.31 3.45 17.16
C ILE A 30 4.06 2.58 17.41
N GLU A 31 4.16 1.27 17.19
CA GLU A 31 3.06 0.30 17.34
C GLU A 31 1.78 0.68 16.59
N LEU A 32 1.91 1.31 15.42
CA LEU A 32 0.78 1.80 14.63
C LEU A 32 0.50 0.89 13.42
N PRO A 33 -0.72 0.35 13.27
CA PRO A 33 -1.12 -0.35 12.05
C PRO A 33 -1.08 0.55 10.82
N LEU A 34 -0.68 -0.04 9.69
CA LEU A 34 -0.72 0.63 8.38
C LEU A 34 -1.96 0.20 7.62
N SER A 35 -2.53 1.14 6.86
CA SER A 35 -3.64 0.88 5.94
C SER A 35 -3.39 1.55 4.60
N LEU A 36 -3.79 0.90 3.52
CA LEU A 36 -3.79 1.48 2.18
C LEU A 36 -4.95 0.94 1.35
N TYR A 37 -5.30 1.66 0.30
CA TYR A 37 -6.19 1.19 -0.75
C TYR A 37 -5.37 0.86 -1.99
N SER A 38 -5.71 -0.25 -2.65
CA SER A 38 -5.04 -0.73 -3.85
C SER A 38 -6.04 -0.96 -4.97
N GLU A 39 -5.71 -0.48 -6.18
CA GLU A 39 -6.65 -0.46 -7.31
C GLU A 39 -6.71 -1.80 -8.07
N THR A 40 -5.60 -2.55 -8.10
CA THR A 40 -5.44 -3.72 -8.96
C THR A 40 -5.00 -4.96 -8.19
N LYS A 41 -5.31 -6.15 -8.72
CA LYS A 41 -4.85 -7.43 -8.13
C LYS A 41 -3.32 -7.53 -8.09
N GLN A 42 -2.64 -7.00 -9.10
CA GLN A 42 -1.17 -7.00 -9.15
C GLN A 42 -0.59 -6.16 -7.99
N LEU A 43 -1.20 -5.02 -7.68
CA LEU A 43 -0.76 -4.21 -6.54
C LEU A 43 -1.11 -4.87 -5.20
N VAL A 44 -2.23 -5.58 -5.10
CA VAL A 44 -2.55 -6.43 -3.93
C VAL A 44 -1.42 -7.44 -3.70
N GLU A 45 -1.04 -8.20 -4.72
CA GLU A 45 0.03 -9.20 -4.64
C GLU A 45 1.38 -8.56 -4.27
N TYR A 46 1.68 -7.37 -4.81
CA TYR A 46 2.87 -6.61 -4.45
C TYR A 46 2.88 -6.23 -2.96
N TYR A 47 1.79 -5.66 -2.43
CA TYR A 47 1.74 -5.26 -1.01
C TYR A 47 1.69 -6.44 -0.04
N GLN A 48 1.17 -7.60 -0.46
CA GLN A 48 1.22 -8.82 0.35
C GLN A 48 2.64 -9.28 0.66
N GLN A 49 3.61 -9.00 -0.22
CA GLN A 49 5.03 -9.31 0.04
C GLN A 49 5.59 -8.55 1.25
N PHE A 50 4.96 -7.43 1.63
CA PHE A 50 5.32 -6.60 2.78
C PHE A 50 4.48 -6.87 4.03
N GLY A 51 3.66 -7.93 4.01
CA GLY A 51 2.84 -8.35 5.15
C GLY A 51 1.48 -7.65 5.26
N PHE A 52 1.04 -6.94 4.22
CA PHE A 52 -0.34 -6.43 4.17
C PHE A 52 -1.33 -7.57 3.87
N VAL A 53 -2.47 -7.55 4.53
CA VAL A 53 -3.58 -8.49 4.36
C VAL A 53 -4.71 -7.80 3.60
N ASN A 54 -5.28 -8.49 2.61
CA ASN A 54 -6.40 -8.00 1.80
C ASN A 54 -7.74 -8.25 2.48
N TYR A 55 -8.51 -7.18 2.74
CA TYR A 55 -9.84 -7.21 3.36
C TYR A 55 -10.98 -7.05 2.33
N GLY A 56 -10.66 -7.25 1.05
CA GLY A 56 -11.60 -7.13 -0.05
C GLY A 56 -11.83 -5.68 -0.48
N LYS A 57 -12.83 -5.50 -1.36
CA LYS A 57 -13.14 -4.21 -1.96
C LYS A 57 -13.98 -3.36 -1.01
N GLN A 58 -13.35 -2.44 -0.30
CA GLN A 58 -14.01 -1.54 0.64
C GLN A 58 -13.81 -0.06 0.32
N GLY A 59 -12.96 0.27 -0.66
CA GLY A 59 -12.80 1.64 -1.13
C GLY A 59 -14.02 2.12 -1.90
N VAL A 60 -14.27 3.44 -1.87
CA VAL A 60 -15.39 4.08 -2.58
C VAL A 60 -15.34 3.78 -4.09
N ASN A 61 -14.14 3.58 -4.64
CA ASN A 61 -13.92 3.26 -6.06
C ASN A 61 -13.65 1.77 -6.31
N LYS A 62 -14.18 0.86 -5.45
CA LYS A 62 -13.96 -0.60 -5.54
C LYS A 62 -12.50 -1.04 -5.37
N GLU A 63 -11.71 -0.22 -4.68
CA GLU A 63 -10.32 -0.52 -4.30
C GLU A 63 -10.27 -1.53 -3.17
N PHE A 64 -9.21 -2.34 -3.16
CA PHE A 64 -8.93 -3.32 -2.13
C PHE A 64 -8.37 -2.63 -0.89
N LEU A 65 -9.02 -2.80 0.26
CA LEU A 65 -8.47 -2.38 1.54
C LEU A 65 -7.39 -3.37 1.98
N MET A 66 -6.21 -2.85 2.25
CA MET A 66 -5.05 -3.60 2.69
C MET A 66 -4.62 -3.11 4.07
N LEU A 67 -4.49 -4.00 5.05
CA LEU A 67 -4.05 -3.65 6.42
C LEU A 67 -2.81 -4.44 6.81
N ARG A 68 -1.90 -3.81 7.53
CA ARG A 68 -0.73 -4.45 8.16
C ARG A 68 -0.68 -4.07 9.63
N THR A 69 -0.68 -5.05 10.50
CA THR A 69 -0.41 -4.84 11.93
C THR A 69 1.10 -4.82 12.18
N PRO A 70 1.60 -3.98 13.09
CA PRO A 70 2.99 -4.06 13.52
C PRO A 70 3.22 -5.41 14.21
N VAL A 71 4.30 -6.08 13.82
CA VAL A 71 4.81 -7.36 14.36
C VAL A 71 6.31 -7.26 14.53
#